data_AF-A0ABD4XKK8-F1
#
_entry.id   AF-A0ABD4XKK8-F1
#
_cell.length_a   1.000
_cell.length_b   1.000
_cell.length_c   1.000
_cell.angle_alpha   90.00
_cell.angle_beta   90.00
_cell.angle_gamma   90.00
#
_symmetry.space_group_name_H-M   'P 1'
#
loop_
_entity.id
_entity.type
_entity.pdbx_description
1 polymer ?
#
loop_
_entity_poly.entity_id
_entity_poly.type
_entity_poly.pdbx_seq_one_letter_code
_entity_poly.pdbx_strand_id
1 'polypeptide(L)'
;MAKTGGFANFATGEKKTGAVLLPTHFTTAAQATKAGKQFGNLVRTYAAKSSKVMDENNQALVDITDAEQVQESSNSFGYSSRFSATGDEHPLFDSHTLNMTDEQMDNLEEKLNLAQANGNILHEMAFSMRGDWLVENGLYNPETKQLDQDKLKRAEQHIVHDLFEKGGSQPLGQGPDDVVWFGAVHQDTDHLNMHIWYAKVSPETCPSMLHKNGEPKGIIDFKAKHQAESKFRYELESEATKMQRANVYEAVGNYRGQIKQDSLTKLDQAHKYTPDLQKIYDVLPQDLRGRWKVGNTDTLVTDDKSRMALANRQMNTLIDKLLTHELKDDYQAFKTTAQKMDAIMTATHGQQHQGQAKWSETQDQRLRKELANGIYRQFNEQFKPGSHENDDKFHKQANSNFEKAKQKQQPAEKPQLKQHKAAPLGKLNKIAKRMTKQSRQEMQQVERMLQETMAEQSQDISDESLTRHL
;
A
#
# COMPACT_ATOMS: atom_id res chain seq x y z
N MET A 1 -13.93 -4.76 -20.70
CA MET A 1 -15.18 -4.70 -19.92
C MET A 1 -16.35 -4.98 -20.84
N ALA A 2 -17.15 -5.99 -20.50
CA ALA A 2 -18.35 -6.36 -21.21
C ALA A 2 -19.58 -6.20 -20.32
N LYS A 3 -20.69 -5.70 -20.89
CA LYS A 3 -21.98 -5.74 -20.21
C LYS A 3 -22.44 -7.19 -20.11
N THR A 4 -22.86 -7.60 -18.93
CA THR A 4 -23.20 -9.01 -18.64
C THR A 4 -24.68 -9.31 -18.82
N GLY A 5 -25.51 -8.29 -19.03
CA GLY A 5 -26.96 -8.44 -19.18
C GLY A 5 -27.71 -8.79 -17.90
N GLY A 6 -27.05 -8.75 -16.73
CA GLY A 6 -27.63 -8.96 -15.42
C GLY A 6 -26.75 -8.41 -14.31
N PHE A 7 -27.28 -8.32 -13.09
CA PHE A 7 -26.58 -7.74 -11.95
C PHE A 7 -25.59 -8.69 -11.31
N ALA A 8 -24.45 -8.12 -10.89
CA ALA A 8 -23.38 -8.80 -10.18
C ALA A 8 -22.91 -10.07 -10.91
N ASN A 9 -23.02 -10.13 -12.23
CA ASN A 9 -22.53 -11.25 -13.05
C ASN A 9 -21.02 -11.13 -13.32
N PHE A 10 -20.24 -10.94 -12.25
CA PHE A 10 -18.80 -10.74 -12.38
C PHE A 10 -18.10 -12.01 -12.86
N ALA A 11 -17.13 -11.83 -13.76
CA ALA A 11 -16.25 -12.88 -14.23
C ALA A 11 -15.39 -13.42 -13.08
N THR A 12 -15.21 -14.75 -13.08
CA THR A 12 -14.36 -15.48 -12.14
C THR A 12 -13.42 -16.42 -12.93
N GLY A 13 -12.28 -16.77 -12.34
CA GLY A 13 -11.21 -17.56 -12.97
C GLY A 13 -10.14 -16.74 -13.72
N GLU A 14 -10.08 -15.42 -13.54
CA GLU A 14 -9.22 -14.49 -14.28
C GLU A 14 -7.87 -14.25 -13.59
N LYS A 15 -7.06 -15.31 -13.47
CA LYS A 15 -5.84 -15.32 -12.62
C LYS A 15 -4.65 -14.43 -13.07
N LYS A 16 -4.74 -13.67 -14.17
CA LYS A 16 -3.58 -12.98 -14.80
C LYS A 16 -3.70 -11.46 -14.97
N THR A 17 -4.83 -10.86 -14.59
CA THR A 17 -5.09 -9.41 -14.71
C THR A 17 -4.77 -8.67 -13.40
N GLY A 18 -4.89 -7.35 -13.34
CA GLY A 18 -4.91 -6.64 -12.04
C GLY A 18 -6.22 -6.91 -11.31
N ALA A 19 -6.17 -7.06 -9.98
CA ALA A 19 -7.34 -7.32 -9.16
C ALA A 19 -8.17 -6.07 -8.88
N VAL A 20 -7.50 -4.94 -8.69
CA VAL A 20 -8.09 -3.63 -8.44
C VAL A 20 -7.33 -2.62 -9.29
N LEU A 21 -8.06 -1.86 -10.11
CA LEU A 21 -7.52 -0.78 -10.95
C LEU A 21 -8.22 0.54 -10.61
N LEU A 22 -7.47 1.64 -10.67
CA LEU A 22 -7.99 3.00 -10.46
C LEU A 22 -7.87 3.87 -11.72
N PRO A 23 -8.69 3.67 -12.77
CA PRO A 23 -8.86 4.65 -13.84
C PRO A 23 -9.24 6.02 -13.27
N THR A 24 -8.64 7.07 -13.83
CA THR A 24 -8.91 8.45 -13.41
C THR A 24 -9.08 9.31 -14.64
N HIS A 25 -10.17 10.06 -14.69
CA HIS A 25 -10.52 10.98 -15.77
C HIS A 25 -10.98 12.31 -15.19
N PHE A 26 -10.97 13.35 -16.02
CA PHE A 26 -11.56 14.62 -15.63
C PHE A 26 -12.28 15.27 -16.81
N THR A 27 -13.24 16.13 -16.50
CA THR A 27 -13.96 16.96 -17.47
C THR A 27 -13.87 18.41 -17.02
N THR A 28 -13.39 19.29 -17.91
CA THR A 28 -13.38 20.73 -17.65
C THR A 28 -14.77 21.32 -17.81
N ALA A 29 -15.09 22.38 -17.05
CA ALA A 29 -16.34 23.13 -17.23
C ALA A 29 -16.52 23.64 -18.67
N ALA A 30 -15.44 24.11 -19.31
CA ALA A 30 -15.46 24.57 -20.69
C ALA A 30 -15.85 23.46 -21.68
N GLN A 31 -15.27 22.26 -21.54
CA GLN A 31 -15.62 21.10 -22.37
C GLN A 31 -17.07 20.67 -22.15
N ALA A 32 -17.53 20.59 -20.89
CA ALA A 32 -18.91 20.23 -20.57
C ALA A 32 -19.91 21.23 -21.18
N THR A 33 -19.69 22.53 -20.98
CA THR A 33 -20.53 23.60 -21.53
C THR A 33 -20.54 23.58 -23.06
N LYS A 34 -19.38 23.41 -23.71
CA LYS A 34 -19.30 23.29 -25.17
C LYS A 34 -20.08 22.09 -25.71
N ALA A 35 -20.15 21.00 -24.94
CA ALA A 35 -20.93 19.82 -25.25
C ALA A 35 -22.42 19.93 -24.85
N GLY A 36 -22.87 21.06 -24.31
CA GLY A 36 -24.24 21.25 -23.82
C GLY A 36 -24.56 20.40 -22.58
N LYS A 37 -23.55 20.00 -21.81
CA LYS A 37 -23.68 19.16 -20.61
C LYS A 37 -23.51 19.97 -19.35
N GLN A 38 -24.28 19.61 -18.33
CA GLN A 38 -24.11 20.09 -16.95
C GLN A 38 -23.54 18.96 -16.08
N PHE A 39 -22.68 19.28 -15.11
CA PHE A 39 -22.14 18.30 -14.16
C PHE A 39 -23.27 17.64 -13.37
N GLY A 40 -24.29 18.41 -12.96
CA GLY A 40 -25.48 17.90 -12.28
C GLY A 40 -26.28 16.86 -13.07
N ASN A 41 -26.20 16.86 -14.42
CA ASN A 41 -26.87 15.84 -15.24
C ASN A 41 -26.38 14.41 -14.92
N LEU A 42 -25.16 14.27 -14.37
CA LEU A 42 -24.64 12.97 -13.92
C LEU A 42 -25.47 12.41 -12.78
N VAL A 43 -25.89 13.25 -11.83
CA VAL A 43 -26.71 12.84 -10.67
C VAL A 43 -27.95 12.12 -11.16
N ARG A 44 -28.74 12.76 -12.03
CA ARG A 44 -29.96 12.17 -12.60
C ARG A 44 -29.69 10.96 -13.48
N THR A 45 -28.60 10.99 -14.25
CA THR A 45 -28.21 9.86 -15.11
C THR A 45 -27.93 8.59 -14.30
N TYR A 46 -27.41 8.72 -13.08
CA TYR A 46 -27.09 7.59 -12.21
C TYR A 46 -28.21 7.28 -11.22
N ALA A 47 -29.02 8.27 -10.83
CA ALA A 47 -30.28 8.11 -10.10
C ALA A 47 -31.30 7.26 -10.88
N ALA A 48 -31.54 7.64 -12.14
CA ALA A 48 -32.59 7.05 -12.97
C ALA A 48 -32.25 5.65 -13.49
N LYS A 49 -31.02 5.17 -13.26
CA LYS A 49 -30.59 3.82 -13.67
C LYS A 49 -30.97 2.80 -12.60
N SER A 50 -32.27 2.56 -12.47
CA SER A 50 -32.82 1.35 -11.81
C SER A 50 -32.29 0.04 -12.43
N SER A 51 -31.64 0.12 -13.59
CA SER A 51 -30.99 -0.99 -14.29
C SER A 51 -29.52 -1.22 -13.90
N LYS A 52 -29.00 -0.62 -12.83
CA LYS A 52 -27.57 -0.72 -12.44
C LYS A 52 -27.28 -1.17 -11.00
N VAL A 53 -28.27 -1.11 -10.11
CA VAL A 53 -28.13 -1.39 -8.67
C VAL A 53 -29.36 -2.16 -8.18
N MET A 54 -29.16 -3.18 -7.34
CA MET A 54 -30.23 -3.91 -6.66
C MET A 54 -30.25 -3.51 -5.19
N ASP A 55 -31.43 -3.16 -4.65
CA ASP A 55 -31.63 -2.78 -3.24
C ASP A 55 -31.32 -3.91 -2.25
N GLU A 56 -31.39 -5.16 -2.72
CA GLU A 56 -31.14 -6.39 -1.97
C GLU A 56 -29.66 -6.59 -1.59
N ASN A 57 -28.74 -5.89 -2.26
CA ASN A 57 -27.29 -5.95 -2.03
C ASN A 57 -26.80 -4.90 -1.01
N ASN A 58 -27.68 -4.36 -0.16
CA ASN A 58 -27.33 -3.38 0.87
C ASN A 58 -27.01 -4.00 2.25
N GLN A 59 -26.93 -5.34 2.36
CA GLN A 59 -26.59 -6.02 3.62
C GLN A 59 -25.12 -6.46 3.65
N ALA A 60 -24.49 -6.32 4.83
CA ALA A 60 -23.16 -6.85 5.09
C ALA A 60 -23.19 -8.39 5.06
N LEU A 61 -22.19 -9.03 4.45
CA LEU A 61 -22.12 -10.50 4.35
C LEU A 61 -21.97 -11.19 5.72
N VAL A 62 -21.64 -10.43 6.77
CA VAL A 62 -21.38 -10.92 8.13
C VAL A 62 -22.67 -11.30 8.87
N ASP A 63 -23.85 -10.85 8.43
CA ASP A 63 -25.12 -11.15 9.12
C ASP A 63 -25.76 -12.50 8.72
N ILE A 64 -25.18 -13.24 7.76
CA ILE A 64 -25.76 -14.50 7.25
C ILE A 64 -25.17 -15.74 7.94
N THR A 65 -23.95 -15.67 8.49
CA THR A 65 -23.28 -16.83 9.10
C THR A 65 -23.63 -17.08 10.57
N ASP A 66 -24.22 -16.11 11.27
CA ASP A 66 -24.68 -16.28 12.65
C ASP A 66 -26.17 -16.68 12.73
N ALA A 67 -26.91 -16.61 11.62
CA ALA A 67 -28.35 -16.89 11.57
C ALA A 67 -28.71 -18.38 11.69
N GLU A 68 -27.77 -19.30 11.51
CA GLU A 68 -28.02 -20.74 11.67
C GLU A 68 -27.83 -21.25 13.12
N GLN A 69 -27.35 -20.42 14.06
CA GLN A 69 -27.23 -20.80 15.48
C GLN A 69 -28.22 -20.11 16.43
N VAL A 70 -29.04 -19.16 15.96
CA VAL A 70 -30.00 -18.43 16.82
C VAL A 70 -31.44 -18.95 16.65
N GLN A 71 -31.62 -20.16 16.10
CA GLN A 71 -32.95 -20.77 15.96
C GLN A 71 -33.58 -21.23 17.30
N GLU A 72 -32.88 -21.08 18.43
CA GLU A 72 -33.40 -21.38 19.77
C GLU A 72 -32.98 -20.33 20.81
N SER A 73 -33.43 -19.08 20.70
CA SER A 73 -33.75 -18.30 21.92
C SER A 73 -34.48 -17.00 21.63
N SER A 74 -35.71 -16.97 22.14
CA SER A 74 -36.48 -15.78 22.52
C SER A 74 -37.11 -14.95 21.39
N ASN A 75 -38.36 -15.31 21.12
CA ASN A 75 -39.46 -14.38 20.86
C ASN A 75 -39.41 -13.18 21.83
N SER A 76 -38.67 -12.12 21.49
CA SER A 76 -38.88 -10.76 22.01
C SER A 76 -38.03 -9.77 21.22
N PHE A 77 -38.65 -8.72 20.70
CA PHE A 77 -38.07 -7.60 19.93
C PHE A 77 -37.66 -7.88 18.48
N GLY A 78 -38.64 -7.70 17.58
CA GLY A 78 -38.39 -7.45 16.17
C GLY A 78 -37.67 -6.12 15.97
N TYR A 79 -36.44 -6.18 15.46
CA TYR A 79 -35.68 -5.04 14.93
C TYR A 79 -34.69 -5.44 13.81
N SER A 80 -34.91 -6.59 13.16
CA SER A 80 -34.15 -6.99 11.97
C SER A 80 -35.01 -6.79 10.73
N SER A 81 -34.71 -5.71 10.00
CA SER A 81 -35.25 -5.25 8.69
C SER A 81 -35.82 -3.83 8.77
N ARG A 82 -34.96 -2.82 8.93
CA ARG A 82 -35.31 -1.47 8.48
C ARG A 82 -35.15 -1.37 6.97
N PHE A 83 -36.00 -2.09 6.24
CA PHE A 83 -36.36 -1.86 4.84
C PHE A 83 -37.52 -0.84 4.73
N SER A 84 -37.67 0.07 5.71
CA SER A 84 -38.75 1.06 5.73
C SER A 84 -38.46 2.24 6.66
N ALA A 85 -37.24 2.78 6.60
CA ALA A 85 -36.98 4.13 7.08
C ALA A 85 -37.08 5.08 5.87
N THR A 86 -38.22 5.73 5.78
CA THR A 86 -38.61 6.75 4.79
C THR A 86 -37.50 7.77 4.53
N GLY A 87 -36.92 7.78 3.32
CA GLY A 87 -35.97 8.82 2.89
C GLY A 87 -35.05 8.42 1.73
N ASP A 88 -34.32 7.31 1.84
CA ASP A 88 -33.18 7.03 0.94
C ASP A 88 -33.59 6.16 -0.27
N GLU A 89 -33.84 6.79 -1.42
CA GLU A 89 -34.38 6.12 -2.62
C GLU A 89 -33.33 5.87 -3.74
N HIS A 90 -32.18 6.56 -3.71
CA HIS A 90 -31.20 6.53 -4.80
C HIS A 90 -29.92 5.78 -4.43
N PRO A 91 -29.29 5.07 -5.40
CA PRO A 91 -28.09 4.26 -5.14
C PRO A 91 -26.78 5.08 -5.02
N LEU A 92 -26.87 6.41 -5.05
CA LEU A 92 -25.73 7.30 -4.85
C LEU A 92 -25.40 7.44 -3.36
N PHE A 93 -24.13 7.71 -3.06
CA PHE A 93 -23.65 7.89 -1.70
C PHE A 93 -22.64 9.03 -1.60
N ASP A 94 -22.44 9.56 -0.39
CA ASP A 94 -21.49 10.64 -0.11
C ASP A 94 -20.79 10.39 1.24
N SER A 95 -20.27 11.44 1.88
CA SER A 95 -19.59 11.36 3.19
C SER A 95 -20.48 10.85 4.33
N HIS A 96 -21.80 10.97 4.20
CA HIS A 96 -22.73 10.84 5.31
C HIS A 96 -23.78 9.76 5.08
N THR A 97 -24.17 9.53 3.83
CA THR A 97 -25.17 8.51 3.49
C THR A 97 -24.61 7.48 2.52
N LEU A 98 -25.18 6.27 2.59
CA LEU A 98 -24.89 5.19 1.65
C LEU A 98 -25.91 5.10 0.52
N ASN A 99 -27.03 5.80 0.67
CA ASN A 99 -28.09 5.97 -0.30
C ASN A 99 -28.63 7.39 -0.12
N MET A 100 -29.02 8.05 -1.21
CA MET A 100 -29.45 9.44 -1.17
C MET A 100 -30.97 9.57 -1.24
N THR A 101 -31.51 10.56 -0.53
CA THR A 101 -32.89 11.03 -0.70
C THR A 101 -33.04 11.93 -1.93
N ASP A 102 -34.26 12.15 -2.41
CA ASP A 102 -34.52 13.14 -3.48
C ASP A 102 -33.95 14.54 -3.15
N GLU A 103 -34.13 15.00 -1.91
CA GLU A 103 -33.61 16.29 -1.45
C GLU A 103 -32.07 16.35 -1.52
N GLN A 104 -31.41 15.26 -1.13
CA GLN A 104 -29.94 15.15 -1.22
C GLN A 104 -29.48 15.14 -2.68
N MET A 105 -30.23 14.48 -3.57
CA MET A 105 -29.95 14.47 -5.01
C MET A 105 -30.08 15.86 -5.63
N ASP A 106 -31.14 16.60 -5.28
CA ASP A 106 -31.35 17.98 -5.73
C ASP A 106 -30.19 18.87 -5.26
N ASN A 107 -29.79 18.77 -3.98
CA ASN A 107 -28.67 19.52 -3.44
C ASN A 107 -27.32 19.19 -4.12
N LEU A 108 -27.09 17.91 -4.39
CA LEU A 108 -25.90 17.44 -5.10
C LEU A 108 -25.85 18.00 -6.53
N GLU A 109 -26.97 17.98 -7.25
CA GLU A 109 -27.12 18.52 -8.60
C GLU A 109 -26.80 20.02 -8.62
N GLU A 110 -27.40 20.78 -7.70
CA GLU A 110 -27.16 22.23 -7.57
C GLU A 110 -25.69 22.55 -7.30
N LYS A 111 -25.04 21.84 -6.36
CA LYS A 111 -23.63 22.06 -6.03
C LYS A 111 -22.69 21.72 -7.18
N LEU A 112 -22.95 20.64 -7.92
CA LEU A 112 -22.17 20.28 -9.10
C LEU A 112 -22.32 21.31 -10.23
N ASN A 113 -23.54 21.81 -10.43
CA ASN A 113 -23.80 22.88 -11.40
C ASN A 113 -23.11 24.20 -11.00
N LEU A 114 -23.10 24.52 -9.70
CA LEU A 114 -22.36 25.65 -9.16
C LEU A 114 -20.85 25.50 -9.38
N ALA A 115 -20.29 24.31 -9.13
CA ALA A 115 -18.89 24.00 -9.42
C ALA A 115 -18.55 24.24 -10.90
N GLN A 116 -19.40 23.78 -11.83
CA GLN A 116 -19.22 24.03 -13.26
C GLN A 116 -19.30 25.53 -13.59
N ALA A 117 -20.28 26.25 -13.02
CA ALA A 117 -20.45 27.69 -13.24
C ALA A 117 -19.23 28.49 -12.76
N ASN A 118 -18.56 28.02 -11.71
CA ASN A 118 -17.31 28.57 -11.19
C ASN A 118 -16.07 28.16 -12.01
N GLY A 119 -16.25 27.43 -13.11
CA GLY A 119 -15.19 27.04 -14.04
C GLY A 119 -14.37 25.82 -13.62
N ASN A 120 -14.78 25.13 -12.55
CA ASN A 120 -14.00 24.05 -11.96
C ASN A 120 -13.99 22.76 -12.80
N ILE A 121 -13.17 21.82 -12.34
CA ILE A 121 -12.99 20.50 -12.95
C ILE A 121 -13.83 19.48 -12.20
N LEU A 122 -14.55 18.65 -12.95
CA LEU A 122 -15.13 17.43 -12.43
C LEU A 122 -14.13 16.29 -12.60
N HIS A 123 -13.69 15.71 -11.50
CA HIS A 123 -12.82 14.54 -11.50
C HIS A 123 -13.67 13.27 -11.34
N GLU A 124 -13.23 12.20 -11.97
CA GLU A 124 -13.79 10.86 -11.87
C GLU A 124 -12.67 9.88 -11.52
N MET A 125 -12.89 9.07 -10.50
CA MET A 125 -12.05 7.92 -10.17
C MET A 125 -12.92 6.68 -10.17
N ALA A 126 -12.50 5.63 -10.87
CA ALA A 126 -13.23 4.37 -10.89
C ALA A 126 -12.39 3.26 -10.23
N PHE A 127 -12.89 2.57 -9.23
CA PHE A 127 -12.32 1.34 -8.72
C PHE A 127 -12.93 0.15 -9.47
N SER A 128 -12.13 -0.43 -10.36
CA SER A 128 -12.51 -1.64 -11.10
C SER A 128 -11.95 -2.87 -10.40
N MET A 129 -12.81 -3.79 -9.97
CA MET A 129 -12.45 -4.96 -9.16
C MET A 129 -12.92 -6.26 -9.80
N ARG A 130 -12.02 -7.26 -9.84
CA ARG A 130 -12.35 -8.58 -10.36
C ARG A 130 -13.26 -9.35 -9.41
N GLY A 131 -14.14 -10.18 -9.99
CA GLY A 131 -15.00 -11.08 -9.24
C GLY A 131 -14.21 -11.98 -8.28
N ASP A 132 -13.14 -12.63 -8.77
CA ASP A 132 -12.29 -13.50 -7.95
C ASP A 132 -11.76 -12.81 -6.69
N TRP A 133 -11.30 -11.57 -6.82
CA TRP A 133 -10.75 -10.82 -5.70
C TRP A 133 -11.83 -10.45 -4.68
N LEU A 134 -13.04 -10.15 -5.14
CA LEU A 134 -14.18 -9.92 -4.26
C LEU A 134 -14.56 -11.20 -3.50
N VAL A 135 -14.53 -12.36 -4.16
CA VAL A 135 -14.78 -13.67 -3.51
C VAL A 135 -13.69 -13.98 -2.48
N GLU A 136 -12.42 -13.86 -2.86
CA GLU A 136 -11.26 -14.11 -1.99
C GLU A 136 -11.27 -13.26 -0.72
N ASN A 137 -11.83 -12.05 -0.80
CA ASN A 137 -11.92 -11.13 0.33
C ASN A 137 -13.27 -11.12 1.04
N GLY A 138 -14.18 -12.04 0.69
CA GLY A 138 -15.48 -12.20 1.34
C GLY A 138 -16.41 -11.00 1.11
N LEU A 139 -16.32 -10.36 -0.06
CA LEU A 139 -17.13 -9.20 -0.46
C LEU A 139 -18.23 -9.59 -1.46
N TYR A 140 -18.12 -10.74 -2.10
CA TYR A 140 -19.05 -11.20 -3.13
C TYR A 140 -19.26 -12.71 -3.08
N ASN A 141 -20.51 -13.15 -3.18
CA ASN A 141 -20.87 -14.55 -3.33
C ASN A 141 -21.31 -14.82 -4.79
N PRO A 142 -20.57 -15.63 -5.56
CA PRO A 142 -20.86 -15.87 -6.97
C PRO A 142 -22.08 -16.77 -7.20
N GLU A 143 -22.53 -17.53 -6.21
CA GLU A 143 -23.72 -18.38 -6.29
C GLU A 143 -24.99 -17.56 -6.04
N THR A 144 -24.99 -16.76 -4.96
CA THR A 144 -26.16 -15.95 -4.57
C THR A 144 -26.20 -14.58 -5.24
N LYS A 145 -25.11 -14.18 -5.91
CA LYS A 145 -24.90 -12.84 -6.51
C LYS A 145 -24.94 -11.69 -5.49
N GLN A 146 -24.77 -12.00 -4.21
CA GLN A 146 -24.78 -11.02 -3.13
C GLN A 146 -23.43 -10.30 -3.03
N LEU A 147 -23.48 -8.98 -2.89
CA LEU A 147 -22.34 -8.08 -2.79
C LEU A 147 -22.43 -7.25 -1.50
N ASP A 148 -21.35 -7.15 -0.74
CA ASP A 148 -21.27 -6.31 0.46
C ASP A 148 -21.05 -4.83 0.07
N GLN A 149 -22.12 -4.16 -0.38
CA GLN A 149 -22.04 -2.76 -0.80
C GLN A 149 -21.75 -1.80 0.35
N ASP A 150 -22.19 -2.10 1.58
CA ASP A 150 -21.93 -1.25 2.74
C ASP A 150 -20.43 -1.14 2.98
N LYS A 151 -19.73 -2.28 3.06
CA LYS A 151 -18.27 -2.30 3.25
C LYS A 151 -17.52 -1.63 2.09
N LEU A 152 -17.97 -1.82 0.87
CA LEU A 152 -17.41 -1.19 -0.33
C LEU A 152 -17.57 0.35 -0.31
N LYS A 153 -18.79 0.84 -0.10
CA LYS A 153 -19.10 2.29 -0.06
C LYS A 153 -18.37 2.98 1.10
N ARG A 154 -18.31 2.34 2.28
CA ARG A 154 -17.55 2.87 3.43
C ARG A 154 -16.06 2.96 3.17
N ALA A 155 -15.49 1.99 2.45
CA ALA A 155 -14.09 2.08 2.04
C ALA A 155 -13.87 3.31 1.14
N GLU A 156 -14.76 3.59 0.19
CA GLU A 156 -14.67 4.82 -0.62
C GLU A 156 -14.86 6.09 0.23
N GLN A 157 -15.79 6.12 1.19
CA GLN A 157 -15.96 7.24 2.12
C GLN A 157 -14.66 7.56 2.87
N HIS A 158 -13.95 6.54 3.37
CA HIS A 158 -12.66 6.74 4.04
C HIS A 158 -11.57 7.23 3.08
N ILE A 159 -11.56 6.76 1.82
CA ILE A 159 -10.66 7.29 0.80
C ILE A 159 -10.90 8.76 0.53
N VAL A 160 -12.17 9.13 0.36
CA VAL A 160 -12.54 10.51 0.07
C VAL A 160 -12.21 11.43 1.24
N HIS A 161 -12.50 10.98 2.47
CA HIS A 161 -12.07 11.65 3.68
C HIS A 161 -10.55 11.85 3.72
N ASP A 162 -9.77 10.82 3.44
CA ASP A 162 -8.30 10.95 3.41
C ASP A 162 -7.80 11.84 2.27
N LEU A 163 -8.44 11.83 1.10
CA LEU A 163 -8.11 12.71 -0.04
C LEU A 163 -8.32 14.19 0.32
N PHE A 164 -9.35 14.49 1.11
CA PHE A 164 -9.70 15.87 1.48
C PHE A 164 -9.04 16.35 2.78
N GLU A 165 -8.84 15.48 3.77
CA GLU A 165 -8.25 15.84 5.06
C GLU A 165 -6.73 15.77 5.09
N LYS A 166 -6.14 14.76 4.45
CA LYS A 166 -4.68 14.51 4.46
C LYS A 166 -4.04 14.87 3.13
N GLY A 167 -4.72 15.71 2.34
CA GLY A 167 -4.33 16.08 0.98
C GLY A 167 -2.81 16.03 0.81
N GLY A 168 -2.37 15.31 -0.21
CA GLY A 168 -1.02 15.51 -0.71
C GLY A 168 -0.81 16.98 -1.11
N SER A 169 0.05 17.24 -2.06
CA SER A 169 0.34 18.61 -2.54
C SER A 169 -0.88 19.40 -3.09
N GLN A 170 -2.09 18.86 -3.04
CA GLN A 170 -3.32 19.40 -3.61
C GLN A 170 -4.49 19.29 -2.62
N PRO A 171 -4.77 20.31 -1.83
CA PRO A 171 -6.10 20.47 -1.27
C PRO A 171 -7.06 20.74 -2.44
N LEU A 172 -7.99 19.82 -2.69
CA LEU A 172 -8.99 19.92 -3.76
C LEU A 172 -10.07 20.98 -3.49
N GLY A 173 -10.02 21.62 -2.32
CA GLY A 173 -10.85 22.73 -1.88
C GLY A 173 -10.19 23.46 -0.70
N GLN A 174 -10.80 24.54 -0.21
CA GLN A 174 -10.33 25.27 0.98
C GLN A 174 -10.63 24.53 2.30
N GLY A 175 -11.45 23.47 2.22
CA GLY A 175 -11.82 22.56 3.31
C GLY A 175 -12.84 21.53 2.81
N PRO A 176 -13.27 20.58 3.66
CA PRO A 176 -14.25 19.55 3.28
C PRO A 176 -15.56 20.12 2.73
N ASP A 177 -16.02 21.27 3.24
CA ASP A 177 -17.26 21.92 2.81
C ASP A 177 -17.16 22.61 1.44
N ASP A 178 -15.95 22.74 0.89
CA ASP A 178 -15.67 23.38 -0.40
C ASP A 178 -15.48 22.36 -1.53
N VAL A 179 -15.77 21.09 -1.26
CA VAL A 179 -15.75 20.01 -2.24
C VAL A 179 -17.09 19.30 -2.22
N VAL A 180 -17.69 19.15 -3.40
CA VAL A 180 -18.86 18.30 -3.61
C VAL A 180 -18.40 16.98 -4.21
N TRP A 181 -18.91 15.86 -3.71
CA TRP A 181 -18.61 14.55 -4.28
C TRP A 181 -19.79 13.60 -4.14
N PHE A 182 -19.80 12.56 -4.97
CA PHE A 182 -20.70 11.43 -4.82
C PHE A 182 -20.08 10.16 -5.39
N GLY A 183 -20.50 9.02 -4.87
CA GLY A 183 -20.12 7.70 -5.31
C GLY A 183 -21.28 6.95 -5.97
N ALA A 184 -20.96 5.99 -6.85
CA ALA A 184 -21.93 5.05 -7.41
C ALA A 184 -21.31 3.66 -7.61
N VAL A 185 -22.10 2.61 -7.39
CA VAL A 185 -21.68 1.21 -7.62
C VAL A 185 -22.34 0.67 -8.89
N HIS A 186 -21.54 0.20 -9.84
CA HIS A 186 -22.00 -0.46 -11.06
C HIS A 186 -21.83 -1.98 -10.97
N GLN A 187 -22.96 -2.69 -11.08
CA GLN A 187 -23.01 -4.15 -11.04
C GLN A 187 -23.37 -4.78 -12.40
N ASP A 188 -23.50 -3.98 -13.46
CA ASP A 188 -23.97 -4.41 -14.80
C ASP A 188 -22.83 -4.83 -15.76
N THR A 189 -21.61 -4.98 -15.22
CA THR A 189 -20.38 -5.32 -15.96
C THR A 189 -19.77 -6.63 -15.47
N ASP A 190 -18.83 -7.17 -16.26
CA ASP A 190 -18.04 -8.37 -15.95
C ASP A 190 -17.07 -8.17 -14.78
N HIS A 191 -16.76 -6.92 -14.43
CA HIS A 191 -16.07 -6.54 -13.20
C HIS A 191 -16.92 -5.57 -12.39
N LEU A 192 -16.72 -5.53 -11.07
CA LEU A 192 -17.36 -4.50 -10.25
C LEU A 192 -16.69 -3.16 -10.57
N ASN A 193 -17.46 -2.13 -10.85
CA ASN A 193 -16.93 -0.78 -11.03
C ASN A 193 -17.59 0.14 -10.02
N MET A 194 -16.81 0.73 -9.13
CA MET A 194 -17.28 1.79 -8.26
C MET A 194 -16.69 3.10 -8.72
N HIS A 195 -17.48 4.16 -8.76
CA HIS A 195 -17.05 5.46 -9.26
C HIS A 195 -17.21 6.50 -8.17
N ILE A 196 -16.23 7.38 -8.06
CA ILE A 196 -16.25 8.59 -7.25
C ILE A 196 -16.13 9.78 -8.20
N TRP A 197 -17.09 10.68 -8.15
CA TRP A 197 -16.98 12.00 -8.78
C TRP A 197 -16.81 13.06 -7.72
N TYR A 198 -15.93 14.02 -7.98
CA TYR A 198 -15.76 15.17 -7.09
C TYR A 198 -15.37 16.44 -7.85
N ALA A 199 -15.77 17.58 -7.30
CA ALA A 199 -15.43 18.90 -7.82
C ALA A 199 -15.31 19.91 -6.67
N LYS A 200 -14.39 20.86 -6.82
CA LYS A 200 -14.35 22.06 -5.98
C LYS A 200 -15.62 22.89 -6.22
N VAL A 201 -16.22 23.45 -5.17
CA VAL A 201 -17.43 24.27 -5.29
C VAL A 201 -17.07 25.73 -5.56
N SER A 202 -16.25 26.37 -4.72
CA SER A 202 -15.80 27.75 -4.95
C SER A 202 -14.85 27.88 -6.15
N PRO A 203 -14.68 29.06 -6.75
CA PRO A 203 -13.70 29.27 -7.82
C PRO A 203 -12.29 28.83 -7.41
N GLU A 204 -11.54 28.21 -8.32
CA GLU A 204 -10.14 27.85 -8.09
C GLU A 204 -9.25 29.11 -8.03
N THR A 205 -8.46 29.21 -6.96
CA THR A 205 -7.56 30.34 -6.72
C THR A 205 -6.12 29.90 -6.48
N CYS A 206 -5.87 28.59 -6.33
CA CYS A 206 -4.55 28.03 -6.08
C CYS A 206 -3.68 28.14 -7.33
N PRO A 207 -2.57 28.90 -7.32
CA PRO A 207 -1.75 29.11 -8.52
C PRO A 207 -1.18 27.81 -9.12
N SER A 208 -0.93 26.78 -8.30
CA SER A 208 -0.50 25.46 -8.77
C SER A 208 -1.57 24.76 -9.63
N MET A 209 -2.84 24.97 -9.29
CA MET A 209 -4.01 24.38 -9.93
C MET A 209 -4.57 25.22 -11.10
N LEU A 210 -3.91 26.33 -11.45
CA LEU A 210 -4.32 27.20 -12.56
C LEU A 210 -3.32 27.17 -13.71
N HIS A 211 -3.83 27.11 -14.94
CA HIS A 211 -3.07 27.42 -16.15
C HIS A 211 -2.70 28.92 -16.18
N LYS A 212 -1.75 29.31 -17.06
CA LYS A 212 -1.33 30.71 -17.19
C LYS A 212 -2.46 31.65 -17.63
N ASN A 213 -3.48 31.11 -18.30
CA ASN A 213 -4.68 31.84 -18.72
C ASN A 213 -5.75 31.94 -17.62
N GLY A 214 -5.50 31.37 -16.43
CA GLY A 214 -6.42 31.38 -15.29
C GLY A 214 -7.44 30.24 -15.28
N GLU A 215 -7.39 29.30 -16.23
CA GLU A 215 -8.28 28.13 -16.23
C GLU A 215 -7.81 27.05 -15.23
N PRO A 216 -8.72 26.38 -14.51
CA PRO A 216 -8.35 25.27 -13.63
C PRO A 216 -7.73 24.07 -14.37
N LYS A 217 -6.77 23.41 -13.73
CA LYS A 217 -6.07 22.20 -14.20
C LYS A 217 -6.70 20.94 -13.57
N GLY A 218 -6.90 19.90 -14.36
CA GLY A 218 -7.36 18.58 -13.89
C GLY A 218 -6.23 17.67 -13.38
N ILE A 219 -5.26 18.21 -12.65
CA ILE A 219 -4.11 17.41 -12.17
C ILE A 219 -4.46 16.73 -10.86
N ILE A 220 -4.27 15.42 -10.79
CA ILE A 220 -4.25 14.64 -9.54
C ILE A 220 -2.82 14.20 -9.26
N ASP A 221 -2.33 14.46 -8.05
CA ASP A 221 -1.04 13.98 -7.57
C ASP A 221 -0.99 12.43 -7.63
N PHE A 222 -0.07 11.90 -8.44
CA PHE A 222 0.14 10.46 -8.62
C PHE A 222 0.39 9.74 -7.28
N LYS A 223 1.02 10.45 -6.33
CA LYS A 223 1.25 9.97 -4.98
C LYS A 223 -0.05 9.75 -4.22
N ALA A 224 -0.93 10.75 -4.28
CA ALA A 224 -2.23 10.69 -3.64
C ALA A 224 -3.10 9.58 -4.26
N LYS A 225 -3.09 9.45 -5.59
CA LYS A 225 -3.82 8.40 -6.32
C LYS A 225 -3.45 6.99 -5.84
N HIS A 226 -2.16 6.65 -5.81
CA HIS A 226 -1.73 5.33 -5.37
C HIS A 226 -1.90 5.10 -3.87
N GLN A 227 -1.81 6.14 -3.05
CA GLN A 227 -2.13 6.02 -1.63
C GLN A 227 -3.61 5.70 -1.42
N ALA A 228 -4.50 6.38 -2.15
CA ALA A 228 -5.93 6.09 -2.15
C ALA A 228 -6.21 4.65 -2.60
N GLU A 229 -5.62 4.23 -3.72
CA GLU A 229 -5.72 2.86 -4.23
C GLU A 229 -5.25 1.81 -3.20
N SER A 230 -4.12 2.07 -2.53
CA SER A 230 -3.57 1.15 -1.54
C SER A 230 -4.41 1.06 -0.27
N LYS A 231 -4.93 2.18 0.22
CA LYS A 231 -5.79 2.21 1.40
C LYS A 231 -7.11 1.49 1.13
N PHE A 232 -7.70 1.72 -0.05
CA PHE A 232 -8.98 1.14 -0.43
C PHE A 232 -8.89 -0.38 -0.43
N ARG A 233 -7.86 -0.91 -1.09
CA ARG A 233 -7.58 -2.36 -1.09
C ARG A 233 -7.36 -2.88 0.32
N TYR A 234 -6.49 -2.22 1.10
CA TYR A 234 -6.15 -2.69 2.44
C TYR A 234 -7.38 -2.75 3.35
N GLU A 235 -8.29 -1.78 3.24
CA GLU A 235 -9.52 -1.77 4.02
C GLU A 235 -10.43 -2.95 3.68
N LEU A 236 -10.53 -3.24 2.39
CA LEU A 236 -11.38 -4.29 1.84
C LEU A 236 -10.79 -5.70 1.97
N GLU A 237 -9.46 -5.83 2.06
CA GLU A 237 -8.77 -7.11 2.23
C GLU A 237 -9.28 -7.88 3.45
N SER A 238 -9.42 -9.21 3.28
CA SER A 238 -9.77 -10.09 4.40
C SER A 238 -8.66 -10.13 5.45
N GLU A 239 -9.04 -10.43 6.69
CA GLU A 239 -8.08 -10.61 7.77
C GLU A 239 -7.08 -11.74 7.47
N ALA A 240 -7.50 -12.78 6.75
CA ALA A 240 -6.61 -13.85 6.30
C ALA A 240 -5.52 -13.33 5.35
N THR A 241 -5.90 -12.52 4.36
CA THR A 241 -4.96 -11.87 3.42
C THR A 241 -3.98 -10.95 4.16
N LYS A 242 -4.49 -10.13 5.08
CA LYS A 242 -3.66 -9.23 5.91
C LYS A 242 -2.67 -10.02 6.76
N MET A 243 -3.12 -11.09 7.44
CA MET A 243 -2.24 -11.97 8.22
C MET A 243 -1.19 -12.65 7.35
N GLN A 244 -1.54 -13.10 6.14
CA GLN A 244 -0.57 -13.70 5.22
C GLN A 244 0.52 -12.69 4.83
N ARG A 245 0.15 -11.45 4.49
CA ARG A 245 1.11 -10.37 4.19
C ARG A 245 2.00 -10.09 5.42
N ALA A 246 1.39 -9.95 6.61
CA ALA A 246 2.12 -9.70 7.86
C ALA A 246 3.15 -10.80 8.17
N ASN A 247 2.77 -12.07 7.99
CA ASN A 247 3.67 -13.21 8.19
C ASN A 247 4.88 -13.17 7.24
N VAL A 248 4.68 -12.74 5.98
CA VAL A 248 5.78 -12.57 5.01
C VAL A 248 6.70 -11.43 5.46
N TYR A 249 6.15 -10.29 5.87
CA TYR A 249 6.95 -9.16 6.38
C TYR A 249 7.78 -9.54 7.61
N GLU A 250 7.15 -10.21 8.58
CA GLU A 250 7.83 -10.67 9.79
C GLU A 250 8.94 -11.66 9.45
N ALA A 251 8.67 -12.66 8.62
CA ALA A 251 9.66 -13.65 8.22
C ALA A 251 10.86 -13.02 7.50
N VAL A 252 10.63 -12.12 6.54
CA VAL A 252 11.71 -11.39 5.86
C VAL A 252 12.51 -10.53 6.84
N GLY A 253 11.83 -9.86 7.79
CA GLY A 253 12.47 -9.10 8.85
C GLY A 253 13.36 -9.95 9.75
N ASN A 254 12.88 -11.14 10.13
CA ASN A 254 13.60 -12.10 10.96
C ASN A 254 14.85 -12.65 10.24
N TYR A 255 14.70 -13.10 8.98
CA TYR A 255 15.84 -13.54 8.18
C TYR A 255 16.88 -12.43 7.99
N ARG A 256 16.45 -11.20 7.67
CA ARG A 256 17.38 -10.06 7.55
C ARG A 256 18.13 -9.79 8.85
N GLY A 257 17.44 -9.88 9.99
CA GLY A 257 18.04 -9.75 11.32
C GLY A 257 19.09 -10.81 11.60
N GLN A 258 18.77 -12.08 11.31
CA GLN A 258 19.65 -13.22 11.50
C GLN A 258 20.87 -13.16 10.58
N ILE A 259 20.69 -12.99 9.27
CA ILE A 259 21.77 -12.86 8.28
C ILE A 259 22.75 -11.76 8.70
N LYS A 260 22.24 -10.61 9.16
CA LYS A 260 23.09 -9.52 9.65
C LYS A 260 23.92 -9.93 10.86
N GLN A 261 23.32 -10.59 11.85
CA GLN A 261 24.05 -11.04 13.03
C GLN A 261 25.11 -12.10 12.66
N ASP A 262 24.71 -13.10 11.89
CA ASP A 262 25.57 -14.23 11.54
C ASP A 262 26.70 -13.80 10.61
N SER A 263 26.49 -12.80 9.73
CA SER A 263 27.54 -12.27 8.87
C SER A 263 28.77 -11.79 9.64
N LEU A 264 28.57 -11.06 10.75
CA LEU A 264 29.67 -10.56 11.57
C LEU A 264 30.39 -11.71 12.28
N THR A 265 29.63 -12.67 12.82
CA THR A 265 30.19 -13.88 13.45
C THR A 265 31.02 -14.71 12.47
N LYS A 266 30.54 -14.90 11.25
CA LYS A 266 31.25 -15.69 10.21
C LYS A 266 32.52 -14.99 9.72
N LEU A 267 32.49 -13.66 9.59
CA LEU A 267 33.68 -12.87 9.27
C LEU A 267 34.76 -12.96 10.37
N ASP A 268 34.35 -13.10 11.63
CA ASP A 268 35.30 -13.20 12.73
C ASP A 268 35.92 -14.61 12.85
N GLN A 269 35.11 -15.66 12.73
CA GLN A 269 35.56 -17.04 12.96
C GLN A 269 36.47 -17.59 11.85
N ALA A 270 36.36 -17.07 10.62
CA ALA A 270 37.12 -17.58 9.48
C ALA A 270 38.06 -16.48 8.96
N HIS A 271 39.36 -16.56 9.26
CA HIS A 271 40.41 -15.76 8.59
C HIS A 271 40.37 -15.84 7.05
N LYS A 272 39.54 -16.74 6.50
CA LYS A 272 39.13 -16.85 5.10
C LYS A 272 38.86 -15.52 4.39
N TYR A 273 38.21 -14.56 5.04
CA TYR A 273 37.83 -13.28 4.41
C TYR A 273 38.75 -12.11 4.72
N THR A 274 39.85 -12.35 5.45
CA THR A 274 40.85 -11.31 5.74
C THR A 274 41.39 -10.63 4.48
N PRO A 275 41.73 -11.35 3.38
CA PRO A 275 42.20 -10.71 2.15
C PRO A 275 41.14 -9.79 1.50
N ASP A 276 39.86 -10.14 1.60
CA ASP A 276 38.77 -9.31 1.07
C ASP A 276 38.55 -8.06 1.92
N LEU A 277 38.62 -8.19 3.24
CA LEU A 277 38.54 -7.06 4.17
C LEU A 277 39.70 -6.08 3.97
N GLN A 278 40.92 -6.60 3.73
CA GLN A 278 42.09 -5.78 3.39
C GLN A 278 41.84 -4.95 2.13
N LYS A 279 41.39 -5.60 1.05
CA LYS A 279 41.11 -4.91 -0.22
C LYS A 279 40.08 -3.79 -0.06
N ILE A 280 39.07 -3.98 0.78
CA ILE A 280 38.10 -2.94 1.07
C ILE A 280 38.78 -1.79 1.81
N TYR A 281 39.55 -2.08 2.87
CA TYR A 281 40.24 -1.08 3.67
C TYR A 281 41.21 -0.22 2.83
N ASP A 282 41.99 -0.85 1.95
CA ASP A 282 42.99 -0.17 1.11
C ASP A 282 42.38 0.89 0.19
N VAL A 283 41.11 0.71 -0.21
CA VAL A 283 40.39 1.64 -1.09
C VAL A 283 39.41 2.57 -0.34
N LEU A 284 39.41 2.53 1.00
CA LEU A 284 38.58 3.43 1.80
C LEU A 284 39.09 4.88 1.69
N PRO A 285 38.21 5.88 1.50
CA PRO A 285 38.61 7.29 1.50
C PRO A 285 39.14 7.70 2.88
N GLN A 286 40.40 8.12 2.94
CA GLN A 286 41.08 8.38 4.22
C GLN A 286 40.51 9.59 4.98
N ASP A 287 40.01 10.60 4.28
CA ASP A 287 39.36 11.76 4.90
C ASP A 287 37.98 11.44 5.53
N LEU A 288 37.43 10.26 5.21
CA LEU A 288 36.22 9.72 5.84
C LEU A 288 36.51 8.77 7.00
N ARG A 289 37.78 8.63 7.41
CA ARG A 289 38.19 7.72 8.50
C ARG A 289 37.38 7.92 9.78
N GLY A 290 36.88 6.82 10.32
CA GLY A 290 35.98 6.80 11.47
C GLY A 290 34.51 7.17 11.16
N ARG A 291 34.19 7.49 9.90
CA ARG A 291 32.84 7.87 9.44
C ARG A 291 32.42 7.16 8.15
N TRP A 292 33.09 6.07 7.77
CA TRP A 292 32.74 5.29 6.59
C TRP A 292 31.34 4.70 6.72
N LYS A 293 30.51 4.91 5.70
CA LYS A 293 29.14 4.37 5.60
C LYS A 293 28.69 4.46 4.15
N VAL A 294 27.70 3.66 3.77
CA VAL A 294 27.11 3.71 2.42
C VAL A 294 26.46 5.08 2.16
N GLY A 295 25.73 5.61 3.14
CA GLY A 295 24.99 6.88 3.03
C GLY A 295 23.48 6.73 3.19
N ASN A 296 22.75 7.82 2.94
CA ASN A 296 21.28 7.85 3.00
C ASN A 296 20.67 7.49 1.64
N THR A 297 20.90 6.25 1.20
CA THR A 297 20.45 5.70 -0.09
C THR A 297 19.76 4.37 0.14
N ASP A 298 18.85 3.91 -0.70
CA ASP A 298 18.18 2.61 -0.45
C ASP A 298 19.02 1.40 -0.85
N THR A 299 20.06 1.65 -1.66
CA THR A 299 20.93 0.62 -2.22
C THR A 299 22.39 0.85 -1.86
N LEU A 300 23.21 -0.19 -2.07
CA LEU A 300 24.66 -0.08 -2.01
C LEU A 300 25.16 0.61 -3.30
N VAL A 301 25.52 1.90 -3.20
CA VAL A 301 25.92 2.71 -4.36
C VAL A 301 27.31 2.32 -4.85
N THR A 302 27.40 1.78 -6.06
CA THR A 302 28.66 1.32 -6.67
C THR A 302 29.10 2.17 -7.86
N ASP A 303 28.35 3.20 -8.22
CA ASP A 303 28.72 4.15 -9.27
C ASP A 303 29.70 5.23 -8.75
N ASP A 304 30.49 5.80 -9.67
CA ASP A 304 31.58 6.73 -9.34
C ASP A 304 31.11 8.10 -8.78
N LYS A 305 29.80 8.36 -8.68
CA LYS A 305 29.30 9.60 -8.05
C LYS A 305 29.48 9.57 -6.54
N SER A 306 29.63 8.38 -5.94
CA SER A 306 29.92 8.23 -4.53
C SER A 306 31.42 8.12 -4.27
N ARG A 307 31.90 8.85 -3.25
CA ARG A 307 33.28 8.73 -2.76
C ARG A 307 33.57 7.33 -2.20
N MET A 308 32.53 6.60 -1.81
CA MET A 308 32.63 5.22 -1.32
C MET A 308 32.55 4.18 -2.46
N ALA A 309 32.42 4.57 -3.73
CA ALA A 309 32.14 3.66 -4.84
C ALA A 309 33.10 2.47 -4.93
N LEU A 310 34.41 2.74 -4.89
CA LEU A 310 35.45 1.70 -4.97
C LEU A 310 35.33 0.72 -3.80
N ALA A 311 35.19 1.24 -2.58
CA ALA A 311 34.99 0.42 -1.38
C ALA A 311 33.67 -0.36 -1.45
N ASN A 312 32.60 0.22 -1.97
CA ASN A 312 31.29 -0.42 -2.10
C ASN A 312 31.32 -1.55 -3.14
N ARG A 313 32.11 -1.45 -4.22
CA ARG A 313 32.31 -2.56 -5.19
C ARG A 313 33.00 -3.77 -4.55
N GLN A 314 34.08 -3.52 -3.80
CA GLN A 314 34.78 -4.57 -3.06
C GLN A 314 33.89 -5.16 -1.96
N MET A 315 33.14 -4.29 -1.26
CA MET A 315 32.16 -4.70 -0.25
C MET A 315 31.07 -5.59 -0.83
N ASN A 316 30.50 -5.23 -1.99
CA ASN A 316 29.48 -6.05 -2.64
C ASN A 316 30.02 -7.44 -3.01
N THR A 317 31.28 -7.51 -3.47
CA THR A 317 31.96 -8.78 -3.77
C THR A 317 32.11 -9.65 -2.52
N LEU A 318 32.48 -9.07 -1.37
CA LEU A 318 32.55 -9.80 -0.10
C LEU A 318 31.16 -10.26 0.36
N ILE A 319 30.16 -9.39 0.28
CA ILE A 319 28.77 -9.71 0.64
C ILE A 319 28.25 -10.87 -0.22
N ASP A 320 28.52 -10.85 -1.53
CA ASP A 320 28.15 -11.95 -2.42
C ASP A 320 28.76 -13.27 -1.94
N LYS A 321 30.06 -13.30 -1.62
CA LYS A 321 30.71 -14.51 -1.09
C LYS A 321 30.02 -15.02 0.18
N LEU A 322 29.74 -14.13 1.15
CA LEU A 322 29.06 -14.50 2.39
C LEU A 322 27.66 -15.08 2.11
N LEU A 323 26.89 -14.41 1.25
CA LEU A 323 25.52 -14.80 0.92
C LEU A 323 25.45 -16.07 0.04
N THR A 324 26.50 -16.40 -0.72
CA THR A 324 26.53 -17.61 -1.55
C THR A 324 27.21 -18.80 -0.88
N HIS A 325 27.94 -18.59 0.21
CA HIS A 325 28.65 -19.63 0.95
C HIS A 325 28.10 -19.79 2.37
N GLU A 326 28.61 -19.04 3.35
CA GLU A 326 28.35 -19.29 4.78
C GLU A 326 26.90 -19.00 5.18
N LEU A 327 26.24 -18.08 4.48
CA LEU A 327 24.86 -17.66 4.73
C LEU A 327 23.91 -18.13 3.63
N LYS A 328 24.34 -19.10 2.81
CA LYS A 328 23.60 -19.54 1.62
C LYS A 328 22.17 -19.94 1.95
N ASP A 329 21.97 -20.78 2.95
CA ASP A 329 20.66 -21.35 3.24
C ASP A 329 19.70 -20.27 3.76
N ASP A 330 20.15 -19.43 4.70
CA ASP A 330 19.36 -18.30 5.21
C ASP A 330 19.06 -17.28 4.11
N TYR A 331 20.01 -17.01 3.23
CA TYR A 331 19.82 -16.09 2.11
C TYR A 331 18.83 -16.63 1.06
N GLN A 332 18.87 -17.93 0.76
CA GLN A 332 17.87 -18.55 -0.12
C GLN A 332 16.47 -18.55 0.51
N ALA A 333 16.38 -18.81 1.82
CA ALA A 333 15.12 -18.72 2.55
C ALA A 333 14.57 -17.28 2.57
N PHE A 334 15.44 -16.28 2.78
CA PHE A 334 15.12 -14.86 2.68
C PHE A 334 14.56 -14.51 1.30
N LYS A 335 15.27 -14.85 0.20
CA LYS A 335 14.83 -14.55 -1.17
C LYS A 335 13.50 -15.22 -1.50
N THR A 336 13.38 -16.51 -1.20
CA THR A 336 12.15 -17.29 -1.48
C THR A 336 10.96 -16.69 -0.73
N THR A 337 11.16 -16.31 0.53
CA THR A 337 10.12 -15.66 1.33
C THR A 337 9.77 -14.29 0.76
N ALA A 338 10.77 -13.52 0.32
CA ALA A 338 10.53 -12.20 -0.23
C ALA A 338 9.74 -12.24 -1.56
N GLN A 339 10.05 -13.23 -2.41
CA GLN A 339 9.33 -13.48 -3.67
C GLN A 339 7.85 -13.85 -3.48
N LYS A 340 7.45 -14.35 -2.30
CA LYS A 340 6.02 -14.57 -1.99
C LYS A 340 5.24 -13.26 -2.03
N MET A 341 5.84 -12.14 -1.58
CA MET A 341 5.19 -10.84 -1.66
C MET A 341 5.06 -10.36 -3.11
N ASP A 342 6.07 -10.58 -3.95
CA ASP A 342 5.97 -10.23 -5.38
C ASP A 342 4.83 -10.99 -6.07
N ALA A 343 4.62 -12.26 -5.70
CA ALA A 343 3.51 -13.05 -6.21
C ALA A 343 2.15 -12.49 -5.75
N ILE A 344 2.02 -12.11 -4.48
CA ILE A 344 0.82 -11.44 -3.93
C ILE A 344 0.56 -10.10 -4.66
N MET A 345 1.61 -9.29 -4.84
CA MET A 345 1.51 -8.00 -5.53
C MET A 345 1.16 -8.18 -7.01
N THR A 346 1.72 -9.18 -7.68
CA THR A 346 1.38 -9.48 -9.09
C THR A 346 -0.07 -9.94 -9.21
N ALA A 347 -0.54 -10.78 -8.30
CA ALA A 347 -1.95 -11.21 -8.28
C ALA A 347 -2.90 -10.03 -8.06
N THR A 348 -2.49 -9.04 -7.24
CA THR A 348 -3.31 -7.90 -6.86
C THR A 348 -3.26 -6.75 -7.89
N HIS A 349 -2.10 -6.46 -8.46
CA HIS A 349 -1.86 -5.28 -9.32
C HIS A 349 -1.69 -5.63 -10.80
N GLY A 350 -1.60 -6.92 -11.14
CA GLY A 350 -1.21 -7.35 -12.47
C GLY A 350 0.31 -7.26 -12.63
N GLN A 351 0.78 -7.23 -13.88
CA GLN A 351 2.21 -7.12 -14.14
C GLN A 351 2.71 -5.71 -13.81
N GLN A 352 3.85 -5.65 -13.11
CA GLN A 352 4.55 -4.39 -12.87
C GLN A 352 4.99 -3.73 -14.18
N HIS A 353 5.05 -2.40 -14.19
CA HIS A 353 5.58 -1.66 -15.32
C HIS A 353 7.06 -2.01 -15.55
N GLN A 354 7.50 -1.95 -16.81
CA GLN A 354 8.91 -2.15 -17.15
C GLN A 354 9.78 -1.13 -16.39
N GLY A 355 10.80 -1.63 -15.67
CA GLY A 355 11.72 -0.81 -14.89
C GLY A 355 11.31 -0.57 -13.43
N GLN A 356 10.11 -0.98 -13.01
CA GLN A 356 9.71 -0.92 -11.61
C GLN A 356 10.39 -2.05 -10.81
N ALA A 357 11.10 -1.70 -9.74
CA ALA A 357 11.74 -2.68 -8.87
C ALA A 357 10.69 -3.54 -8.15
N LYS A 358 10.97 -4.84 -8.03
CA LYS A 358 10.18 -5.76 -7.21
C LYS A 358 10.38 -5.49 -5.73
N TRP A 359 9.40 -5.86 -4.91
CA TRP A 359 9.57 -5.76 -3.47
C TRP A 359 10.73 -6.65 -2.99
N SER A 360 10.85 -7.87 -3.51
CA SER A 360 11.99 -8.74 -3.17
C SER A 360 13.35 -8.14 -3.54
N GLU A 361 13.45 -7.44 -4.67
CA GLU A 361 14.68 -6.76 -5.11
C GLU A 361 15.03 -5.60 -4.17
N THR A 362 14.04 -4.79 -3.79
CA THR A 362 14.27 -3.70 -2.81
C THR A 362 14.72 -4.25 -1.45
N GLN A 363 14.16 -5.38 -0.99
CA GLN A 363 14.60 -6.01 0.25
C GLN A 363 16.02 -6.56 0.16
N ASP A 364 16.41 -7.14 -0.99
CA ASP A 364 17.79 -7.61 -1.23
C ASP A 364 18.79 -6.45 -1.21
N GLN A 365 18.49 -5.36 -1.92
CA GLN A 365 19.31 -4.15 -1.94
C GLN A 365 19.47 -3.57 -0.52
N ARG A 366 18.38 -3.53 0.25
CA ARG A 366 18.41 -3.12 1.65
C ARG A 366 19.25 -4.03 2.52
N LEU A 367 19.12 -5.35 2.39
CA LEU A 367 19.94 -6.33 3.12
C LEU A 367 21.42 -6.07 2.85
N ARG A 368 21.82 -5.95 1.57
CA ARG A 368 23.20 -5.67 1.17
C ARG A 368 23.74 -4.37 1.77
N LYS A 369 22.94 -3.29 1.72
CA LYS A 369 23.28 -2.02 2.37
C LYS A 369 23.47 -2.19 3.89
N GLU A 370 22.58 -2.92 4.56
CA GLU A 370 22.64 -3.14 6.01
C GLU A 370 23.89 -3.96 6.40
N LEU A 371 24.26 -4.98 5.60
CA LEU A 371 25.49 -5.76 5.77
C LEU A 371 26.74 -4.89 5.58
N ALA A 372 26.81 -4.10 4.50
CA ALA A 372 27.90 -3.18 4.23
C ALA A 372 28.11 -2.19 5.39
N ASN A 373 27.03 -1.57 5.87
CA ASN A 373 27.10 -0.65 7.01
C ASN A 373 27.48 -1.36 8.32
N GLY A 374 27.11 -2.63 8.49
CA GLY A 374 27.57 -3.46 9.60
C GLY A 374 29.08 -3.60 9.61
N ILE A 375 29.68 -3.93 8.46
CA ILE A 375 31.14 -4.09 8.30
C ILE A 375 31.85 -2.73 8.41
N TYR A 376 31.35 -1.66 7.77
CA TYR A 376 31.95 -0.33 7.90
C TYR A 376 31.96 0.19 9.33
N ARG A 377 30.93 -0.13 10.13
CA ARG A 377 30.91 0.19 11.56
C ARG A 377 32.11 -0.43 12.28
N GLN A 378 32.48 -1.67 11.94
CA GLN A 378 33.63 -2.35 12.53
C GLN A 378 34.95 -1.69 12.15
N PHE A 379 35.12 -1.29 10.89
CA PHE A 379 36.29 -0.48 10.49
C PHE A 379 36.35 0.86 11.24
N ASN A 380 35.22 1.55 11.40
CA ASN A 380 35.20 2.80 12.15
C ASN A 380 35.54 2.62 13.64
N GLU A 381 35.15 1.48 14.23
CA GLU A 381 35.47 1.14 15.62
C GLU A 381 36.95 0.82 15.81
N GLN A 382 37.56 0.12 14.85
CA GLN A 382 38.97 -0.29 14.87
C GLN A 382 39.94 0.84 14.49
N PHE A 383 39.60 1.69 13.52
CA PHE A 383 40.51 2.67 12.93
C PHE A 383 40.13 4.12 13.25
N LYS A 384 39.86 4.43 14.52
CA LYS A 384 39.45 5.78 14.96
C LYS A 384 40.55 6.84 14.71
N PRO A 385 40.17 8.08 14.39
CA PRO A 385 41.13 9.18 14.33
C PRO A 385 41.81 9.39 15.69
N GLY A 386 43.15 9.35 15.74
CA GLY A 386 43.94 9.58 16.96
C GLY A 386 44.25 8.34 17.81
N SER A 387 43.94 7.12 17.36
CA SER A 387 44.46 5.90 18.01
C SER A 387 45.96 5.78 17.72
N HIS A 388 46.80 6.02 18.74
CA HIS A 388 48.27 5.95 18.71
C HIS A 388 48.83 4.52 18.62
N GLU A 389 48.36 3.70 17.68
CA GLU A 389 49.13 2.53 17.23
C GLU A 389 49.71 2.87 15.86
N ASN A 390 51.02 3.12 15.85
CA ASN A 390 51.85 3.38 14.67
C ASN A 390 51.93 2.13 13.78
N ASP A 391 50.83 1.76 13.15
CA ASP A 391 50.89 1.01 11.91
C ASP A 391 49.68 1.41 11.06
N ASP A 392 49.94 2.09 9.95
CA ASP A 392 48.98 2.30 8.85
C ASP A 392 48.54 0.97 8.18
N LYS A 393 48.86 -0.17 8.81
CA LYS A 393 48.61 -1.53 8.35
C LYS A 393 47.41 -2.09 9.09
N PHE A 394 46.56 -2.77 8.33
CA PHE A 394 45.46 -3.54 8.87
C PHE A 394 46.00 -4.70 9.71
N HIS A 395 45.75 -4.66 11.01
CA HIS A 395 46.08 -5.74 11.94
C HIS A 395 44.79 -6.24 12.59
N LYS A 396 44.37 -7.48 12.28
CA LYS A 396 43.24 -8.09 12.98
C LYS A 396 43.67 -8.37 14.42
N GLN A 397 43.03 -7.74 15.42
CA GLN A 397 43.33 -8.02 16.82
C GLN A 397 43.03 -9.50 17.12
N ALA A 398 43.98 -10.20 17.75
CA ALA A 398 43.88 -11.64 18.06
C ALA A 398 42.66 -12.01 18.93
N ASN A 399 42.09 -11.02 19.64
CA ASN A 399 40.90 -11.16 20.49
C ASN A 399 39.79 -10.19 20.06
N SER A 400 39.53 -10.07 18.75
CA SER A 400 38.57 -9.10 18.20
C SER A 400 37.18 -9.25 18.82
N ASN A 401 36.80 -8.29 19.68
CA ASN A 401 35.45 -8.17 20.20
C ASN A 401 34.51 -7.66 19.10
N PHE A 402 34.00 -8.56 18.24
CA PHE A 402 32.85 -8.26 17.38
C PHE A 402 31.51 -8.31 18.15
N GLU A 403 31.52 -8.67 19.45
CA GLU A 403 30.36 -8.65 20.34
C GLU A 403 30.58 -7.75 21.57
N LYS A 404 30.21 -6.47 21.46
CA LYS A 404 29.56 -5.78 22.61
C LYS A 404 28.14 -5.35 22.26
N ALA A 405 27.44 -6.18 21.49
CA ALA A 405 26.00 -6.08 21.30
C ALA A 405 25.30 -7.26 22.01
N LYS A 406 24.98 -7.05 23.30
CA LYS A 406 23.98 -7.76 24.09
C LYS A 406 24.07 -9.29 24.17
N GLN A 407 24.95 -9.77 25.05
CA GLN A 407 24.68 -10.98 25.83
C GLN A 407 24.49 -10.59 27.31
N LYS A 408 23.24 -10.34 27.72
CA LYS A 408 22.77 -10.91 28.98
C LYS A 408 22.33 -12.32 28.61
N GLN A 409 23.23 -13.28 28.76
CA GLN A 409 22.92 -14.70 28.69
C GLN A 409 21.83 -15.00 29.74
N GLN A 410 20.71 -15.56 29.31
CA GLN A 410 20.07 -16.61 30.10
C GLN A 410 20.45 -17.95 29.44
N PRO A 411 20.73 -19.00 30.21
CA PRO A 411 21.32 -20.22 29.66
C PRO A 411 20.32 -20.98 28.78
N ALA A 412 20.88 -21.67 27.79
CA ALA A 412 20.17 -22.50 26.83
C ALA A 412 19.48 -23.70 27.49
N GLU A 413 18.22 -23.95 27.11
CA GLU A 413 17.63 -25.29 27.11
C GLU A 413 17.42 -25.73 25.66
N LYS A 414 17.92 -26.93 25.32
CA LYS A 414 17.65 -27.63 24.06
C LYS A 414 16.21 -28.17 24.03
N PRO A 415 15.63 -28.40 22.84
CA PRO A 415 14.18 -28.42 22.64
C PRO A 415 13.54 -29.74 23.13
N GLN A 416 12.50 -29.64 23.95
CA GLN A 416 11.50 -30.70 24.12
C GLN A 416 10.16 -30.25 23.56
N LEU A 417 9.61 -31.04 22.64
CA LEU A 417 8.20 -31.01 22.26
C LEU A 417 7.33 -31.16 23.51
N LYS A 418 6.47 -30.19 23.82
CA LYS A 418 5.33 -30.40 24.73
C LYS A 418 4.06 -29.74 24.22
N GLN A 419 3.01 -30.55 24.28
CA GLN A 419 1.65 -30.36 23.80
C GLN A 419 0.97 -29.11 24.39
N HIS A 420 0.12 -28.47 23.57
CA HIS A 420 -0.67 -27.30 23.92
C HIS A 420 -1.72 -27.60 25.01
N LYS A 421 -1.79 -26.71 26.04
CA LYS A 421 -3.01 -26.45 26.80
C LYS A 421 -3.45 -25.01 26.55
N ALA A 422 -4.77 -24.82 26.43
CA ALA A 422 -5.42 -23.57 26.07
C ALA A 422 -5.01 -22.37 26.95
N ALA A 423 -4.82 -21.20 26.33
CA ALA A 423 -4.35 -19.99 26.99
C ALA A 423 -5.49 -19.21 27.67
N PRO A 424 -5.26 -18.60 28.85
CA PRO A 424 -6.29 -17.83 29.57
C PRO A 424 -6.53 -16.46 28.93
N LEU A 425 -7.80 -16.01 28.94
CA LEU A 425 -8.37 -14.80 28.31
C LEU A 425 -7.56 -13.49 28.47
N GLY A 426 -6.74 -13.35 29.53
CA GLY A 426 -5.84 -12.19 29.69
C GLY A 426 -4.69 -12.10 28.67
N LYS A 427 -4.31 -13.22 28.02
CA LYS A 427 -3.33 -13.24 26.92
C LYS A 427 -3.94 -12.76 25.60
N LEU A 428 -5.21 -13.06 25.34
CA LEU A 428 -5.93 -12.61 24.14
C LEU A 428 -6.05 -11.08 24.09
N ASN A 429 -6.31 -10.42 25.22
CA ASN A 429 -6.34 -8.95 25.28
C ASN A 429 -4.96 -8.29 25.06
N LYS A 430 -3.86 -8.97 25.41
CA LYS A 430 -2.50 -8.51 25.09
C LYS A 430 -2.12 -8.77 23.63
N ILE A 431 -2.63 -9.85 23.04
CA ILE A 431 -2.49 -10.15 21.62
C ILE A 431 -3.29 -9.15 20.79
N ALA A 432 -4.54 -8.86 21.14
CA ALA A 432 -5.37 -7.84 20.49
C ALA A 432 -4.76 -6.41 20.60
N LYS A 433 -4.21 -6.05 21.76
CA LYS A 433 -3.47 -4.77 21.94
C LYS A 433 -2.13 -4.73 21.20
N ARG A 434 -1.46 -5.88 21.02
CA ARG A 434 -0.28 -5.99 20.15
C ARG A 434 -0.66 -5.89 18.69
N MET A 435 -1.75 -6.52 18.27
CA MET A 435 -2.28 -6.44 16.91
C MET A 435 -2.68 -5.00 16.54
N THR A 436 -3.33 -4.24 17.43
CA THR A 436 -3.65 -2.82 17.18
C THR A 436 -2.43 -1.90 17.17
N LYS A 437 -1.38 -2.25 17.93
CA LYS A 437 -0.11 -1.52 17.91
C LYS A 437 0.73 -1.88 16.67
N GLN A 438 0.69 -3.15 16.26
CA GLN A 438 1.34 -3.69 15.09
C GLN A 438 0.65 -3.19 13.82
N SER A 439 -0.68 -3.13 13.77
CA SER A 439 -1.42 -2.54 12.65
C SER A 439 -1.16 -1.04 12.49
N ARG A 440 -0.97 -0.30 13.60
CA ARG A 440 -0.51 1.09 13.56
C ARG A 440 0.95 1.22 13.09
N GLN A 441 1.81 0.28 13.47
CA GLN A 441 3.19 0.24 12.97
C GLN A 441 3.25 -0.17 11.51
N GLU A 442 2.38 -1.07 11.06
CA GLU A 442 2.18 -1.47 9.67
C GLU A 442 1.62 -0.32 8.86
N MET A 443 0.64 0.45 9.34
CA MET A 443 0.22 1.70 8.69
C MET A 443 1.38 2.67 8.57
N GLN A 444 2.16 2.90 9.62
CA GLN A 444 3.32 3.81 9.57
C GLN A 444 4.46 3.29 8.69
N GLN A 445 4.57 1.97 8.51
CA GLN A 445 5.61 1.34 7.72
C GLN A 445 5.18 1.23 6.25
N VAL A 446 3.90 0.97 5.98
CA VAL A 446 3.26 1.05 4.66
C VAL A 446 3.25 2.50 4.19
N GLU A 447 2.92 3.46 5.04
CA GLU A 447 2.98 4.89 4.74
C GLU A 447 4.41 5.36 4.45
N ARG A 448 5.41 4.87 5.21
CA ARG A 448 6.83 5.10 4.89
C ARG A 448 7.26 4.43 3.58
N MET A 449 6.88 3.18 3.34
CA MET A 449 7.23 2.46 2.12
C MET A 449 6.55 3.06 0.87
N LEU A 450 5.31 3.55 1.00
CA LEU A 450 4.64 4.34 -0.03
C LEU A 450 5.40 5.65 -0.27
N GLN A 451 5.82 6.37 0.78
CA GLN A 451 6.63 7.57 0.59
C GLN A 451 8.00 7.30 -0.08
N GLU A 452 8.63 6.15 0.20
CA GLU A 452 9.95 5.75 -0.34
C GLU A 452 9.89 5.22 -1.79
N THR A 453 8.79 4.58 -2.21
CA THR A 453 8.61 4.08 -3.60
C THR A 453 8.21 5.16 -4.60
N MET A 454 7.96 6.38 -4.15
CA MET A 454 7.31 7.45 -4.92
C MET A 454 8.19 8.69 -5.13
N ALA A 455 9.49 8.57 -4.86
CA ALA A 455 10.45 9.61 -5.21
C ALA A 455 10.65 9.62 -6.73
N GLU A 456 10.19 10.70 -7.35
CA GLU A 456 10.32 11.08 -8.77
C GLU A 456 9.30 10.46 -9.73
N GLN A 457 8.16 11.15 -9.92
CA GLN A 457 7.58 11.51 -11.24
C GLN A 457 6.21 12.19 -11.07
N SER A 458 6.07 13.41 -11.59
CA SER A 458 4.78 14.03 -11.92
C SER A 458 4.59 13.96 -13.44
N GLN A 459 3.39 13.63 -13.90
CA GLN A 459 3.01 13.72 -15.32
C GLN A 459 1.70 14.48 -15.46
N ASP A 460 1.64 15.36 -16.47
CA ASP A 460 0.38 15.89 -17.01
C ASP A 460 -0.31 14.75 -17.79
N ILE A 461 -1.43 14.27 -17.28
CA ILE A 461 -2.24 13.26 -17.97
C ILE A 461 -3.30 14.00 -18.78
N SER A 462 -3.02 14.23 -20.07
CA SER A 462 -4.04 14.57 -21.07
C SER A 462 -4.05 13.49 -22.16
N ASP A 463 -5.26 13.02 -22.48
CA ASP A 463 -5.68 12.22 -23.65
C ASP A 463 -4.57 11.52 -24.46
N GLU A 464 -4.45 10.17 -24.34
CA GLU A 464 -4.28 9.24 -25.49
C GLU A 464 -3.90 7.79 -25.14
N SER A 465 -3.56 7.43 -23.89
CA SER A 465 -2.97 6.10 -23.64
C SER A 465 -3.96 4.91 -23.51
N LEU A 466 -5.26 5.16 -23.34
CA LEU A 466 -6.21 4.11 -22.92
C LEU A 466 -6.85 3.28 -24.05
N THR A 467 -6.50 3.50 -25.32
CA THR A 467 -7.03 2.68 -26.44
C THR A 467 -6.33 1.34 -26.65
N ARG A 468 -5.34 0.96 -25.84
CA ARG A 468 -4.57 -0.28 -26.09
C ARG A 468 -4.70 -1.40 -25.05
N HIS A 469 -5.39 -1.20 -23.92
CA HIS A 469 -5.56 -2.25 -22.90
C HIS A 469 -6.97 -2.38 -22.32
N LEU A 470 -7.98 -1.97 -23.09
CA LEU A 470 -9.37 -2.47 -22.98
C LEU A 470 -9.65 -3.42 -24.14
#